data_AF-S4MH42-F1
#
_entry.id   AF-S4MH42-F1
#
_cell.length_a   1.000
_cell.length_b   1.000
_cell.length_c   1.000
_cell.angle_alpha   90.00
_cell.angle_beta   90.00
_cell.angle_gamma   90.00
#
_symmetry.space_group_name_H-M   'P 1'
#
loop_
_entity.id
_entity.type
_entity.pdbx_description
1 polymer ?
#
loop_
_entity_poly.entity_id
_entity_poly.type
_entity_poly.pdbx_seq_one_letter_code
_entity_poly.pdbx_strand_id
1 'polypeptide(L)' 'MPAPGGHRFGDELEAPRVRLSTGALLAGSDTERAECLTSPTPLELPHVQRALIQLKSAFDDLRDDAQRWEPPR' A
#
# COMPACT_ATOMS: atom_id res chain seq x y z
N MET A 1 3.44 -4.34 -20.23
CA MET A 1 3.97 -4.58 -18.87
C MET A 1 2.91 -5.35 -18.10
N PRO A 2 3.21 -6.47 -17.41
CA PRO A 2 2.20 -7.14 -16.59
C PRO A 2 1.70 -6.18 -15.52
N ALA A 3 0.39 -6.22 -15.23
CA ALA A 3 -0.21 -5.36 -14.21
C ALA A 3 0.49 -5.60 -12.86
N PRO A 4 1.07 -4.57 -12.23
CA PRO A 4 1.65 -4.69 -10.90
C PRO A 4 0.58 -5.19 -9.93
N GLY A 5 0.72 -6.43 -9.46
CA GLY A 5 -0.20 -7.00 -8.47
C GLY A 5 -1.20 -8.06 -8.98
N GLY A 6 -1.08 -8.52 -10.23
CA GLY A 6 -1.87 -9.67 -10.71
C GLY A 6 -1.55 -11.00 -10.01
N HIS A 7 -2.39 -12.01 -10.28
CA HIS A 7 -2.14 -13.41 -9.92
C HIS A 7 -0.79 -13.84 -10.52
N ARG A 8 0.11 -14.36 -9.67
CA ARG A 8 1.39 -14.95 -10.08
C ARG A 8 1.25 -16.44 -10.17
N PHE A 9 2.04 -17.04 -11.04
CA PHE A 9 2.18 -18.49 -11.11
C PHE A 9 2.47 -19.06 -9.71
N GLY A 10 1.69 -20.05 -9.28
CA GLY A 10 1.80 -20.67 -7.96
C GLY A 10 0.95 -20.04 -6.84
N ASP A 11 0.25 -18.92 -7.06
CA ASP A 11 -0.80 -18.52 -6.11
C ASP A 11 -1.97 -19.51 -6.20
N GLU A 12 -2.66 -19.73 -5.09
CA GLU A 12 -3.87 -20.55 -5.02
C GLU A 12 -5.04 -19.79 -5.66
N LEU A 13 -5.69 -20.38 -6.66
CA LEU A 13 -6.72 -19.75 -7.49
C LEU A 13 -7.94 -19.26 -6.70
N GLU A 14 -8.34 -20.01 -5.67
CA GLU A 14 -9.54 -19.72 -4.87
C GLU A 14 -9.25 -18.82 -3.67
N ALA A 15 -7.98 -18.62 -3.32
CA ALA A 15 -7.61 -17.79 -2.19
C ALA A 15 -7.68 -16.30 -2.60
N PRO A 16 -8.46 -15.45 -1.89
CA PRO A 16 -8.44 -14.02 -2.15
C PRO A 16 -7.04 -13.48 -1.90
N ARG A 17 -6.48 -12.83 -2.93
CA ARG A 17 -5.15 -12.21 -2.90
C ARG A 17 -5.28 -10.79 -3.44
N VAL A 18 -4.83 -9.82 -2.66
CA VAL A 18 -4.63 -8.45 -3.10
C VAL A 18 -3.14 -8.17 -3.07
N ARG A 19 -2.58 -7.71 -4.18
CA ARG A 19 -1.21 -7.21 -4.24
C ARG A 19 -1.24 -5.75 -4.63
N LEU A 20 -0.69 -4.92 -3.76
CA LEU A 20 -0.56 -3.50 -4.00
C LEU A 20 0.87 -3.19 -4.44
N SER A 21 1.03 -2.45 -5.52
CA SER A 21 2.34 -1.92 -5.89
C SER A 21 2.75 -0.83 -4.90
N THR A 22 3.93 -0.97 -4.29
CA THR A 22 4.49 0.04 -3.39
C THR A 22 5.13 1.23 -4.13
N GLY A 23 5.22 1.18 -5.46
CA GLY A 23 5.80 2.27 -6.26
C GLY A 23 5.09 3.61 -6.06
N ALA A 24 3.77 3.60 -5.83
CA ALA A 24 3.01 4.81 -5.50
C ALA A 24 3.38 5.38 -4.11
N LEU A 25 3.92 4.56 -3.19
CA LEU A 25 4.45 5.04 -1.91
C LEU A 25 5.81 5.75 -2.07
N LEU A 26 6.48 5.53 -3.21
CA LEU A 26 7.69 6.24 -3.63
C LEU A 26 7.35 7.46 -4.52
N ALA A 27 6.07 7.84 -4.60
CA ALA A 27 5.65 9.06 -5.28
C ALA A 27 6.19 10.27 -4.50
N GLY A 28 6.76 11.23 -5.24
CA GLY A 28 7.52 12.35 -4.70
C GLY A 28 8.43 12.96 -5.77
N SER A 29 9.24 13.93 -5.37
CA SER A 29 10.33 14.44 -6.19
C SER A 29 11.48 13.43 -6.30
N ASP A 30 12.37 13.61 -7.29
CA ASP A 30 13.61 12.81 -7.38
C ASP A 30 14.47 12.94 -6.11
N THR A 31 14.43 14.11 -5.46
CA THR A 31 15.10 14.37 -4.19
C THR A 31 14.55 13.49 -3.07
N GLU A 32 13.22 13.45 -2.88
CA GLU A 32 12.59 12.61 -1.85
C GLU A 32 12.86 11.12 -2.09
N ARG A 33 12.93 10.68 -3.35
CA ARG A 33 13.33 9.31 -3.69
C ARG A 33 14.78 9.03 -3.33
N ALA A 34 15.68 9.95 -3.61
CA ALA A 34 17.10 9.81 -3.24
C ALA A 34 17.26 9.71 -1.72
N GLU A 35 16.54 10.54 -0.96
CA GLU A 35 16.52 10.49 0.51
C GLU A 35 16.06 9.12 1.04
N CYS A 36 14.99 8.56 0.47
CA CYS A 36 14.54 7.21 0.78
C CYS A 36 15.61 6.14 0.57
N LEU A 37 16.43 6.29 -0.48
CA LEU A 37 17.47 5.31 -0.84
C LEU A 37 18.72 5.41 0.04
N THR A 38 19.04 6.61 0.53
CA THR A 38 20.29 6.86 1.28
C THR A 38 20.08 6.95 2.79
N SER A 39 18.85 7.14 3.26
CA SER A 39 18.57 7.28 4.69
C SER A 39 18.80 5.95 5.43
N PRO A 40 19.48 5.96 6.60
CA PRO A 40 19.55 4.79 7.47
C PRO A 40 18.21 4.50 8.16
N THR A 41 17.30 5.48 8.23
CA THR A 41 15.97 5.37 8.84
C THR A 41 14.87 5.90 7.89
N PRO A 42 14.64 5.25 6.73
CA PRO A 42 13.72 5.77 5.71
C PRO A 42 12.26 5.89 6.19
N LEU A 43 11.86 5.09 7.18
CA LEU A 43 10.51 5.16 7.77
C LEU A 43 10.28 6.39 8.66
N GLU A 44 11.34 7.09 9.06
CA GLU A 44 11.26 8.32 9.85
C GLU A 44 11.17 9.58 8.96
N LEU A 45 11.36 9.42 7.64
CA LEU A 45 11.24 10.53 6.69
C LEU A 45 9.80 11.07 6.64
N PRO A 46 9.57 12.38 6.75
CA PRO A 46 8.22 12.95 6.79
C PRO A 46 7.33 12.59 5.60
N HIS A 47 7.89 12.52 4.39
CA HIS A 47 7.13 12.16 3.19
C HIS A 47 6.73 10.69 3.17
N VAL A 48 7.58 9.79 3.69
CA VAL A 48 7.27 8.36 3.85
C VAL A 48 6.18 8.17 4.90
N GLN A 49 6.29 8.81 6.06
CA GLN A 49 5.25 8.73 7.09
C GLN A 49 3.89 9.21 6.57
N ARG A 50 3.88 10.32 5.82
CA ARG A 50 2.65 10.83 5.20
C ARG A 50 2.04 9.83 4.22
N ALA A 51 2.83 9.22 3.35
CA ALA A 51 2.36 8.21 2.40
C ALA A 51 1.80 6.97 3.12
N LEU A 52 2.44 6.52 4.21
CA LEU A 52 1.95 5.40 5.02
C LEU A 52 0.67 5.71 5.78
N ILE A 53 0.52 6.94 6.30
CA ILE A 53 -0.72 7.41 6.91
C ILE A 53 -1.86 7.42 5.90
N GLN A 54 -1.61 7.90 4.67
CA GLN A 54 -2.61 7.87 3.59
C GLN A 54 -3.02 6.44 3.23
N LEU A 55 -2.04 5.53 3.11
CA LEU A 55 -2.30 4.12 2.86
C LEU A 55 -3.18 3.53 3.97
N LYS A 56 -2.83 3.77 5.24
CA LYS A 56 -3.63 3.32 6.38
C LYS A 56 -5.06 3.85 6.33
N SER A 57 -5.23 5.15 6.09
CA SER A 57 -6.54 5.79 6.00
C SER A 57 -7.43 5.13 4.94
N ALA A 58 -6.89 4.85 3.75
CA ALA A 58 -7.65 4.19 2.69
C ALA A 58 -8.14 2.79 3.10
N PHE A 59 -7.34 2.04 3.85
CA PHE A 59 -7.75 0.73 4.37
C PHE A 59 -8.72 0.83 5.54
N ASP A 60 -8.58 1.84 6.40
CA ASP A 60 -9.54 2.13 7.46
C ASP A 60 -10.91 2.44 6.86
N ASP A 61 -10.99 3.27 5.81
CA ASP A 61 -12.23 3.58 5.10
C ASP A 61 -12.87 2.33 4.49
N LEU A 62 -12.09 1.47 3.83
CA LEU A 62 -12.57 0.21 3.26
C LEU A 62 -13.09 -0.77 4.33
N ARG A 63 -12.42 -0.83 5.49
CA ARG A 63 -12.86 -1.66 6.61
C ARG A 63 -14.18 -1.15 7.16
N ASP A 64 -14.27 0.16 7.40
CA ASP A 64 -15.45 0.80 7.97
C ASP A 64 -16.64 0.66 7.00
N ASP A 65 -16.39 0.76 5.70
CA ASP A 65 -17.35 0.37 4.67
C ASP A 65 -17.79 -1.08 4.85
N ALA A 66 -16.88 -2.04 4.79
CA ALA A 66 -17.21 -3.46 4.89
C ALA A 66 -18.06 -3.79 6.13
N GLN A 67 -17.74 -3.20 7.29
CA GLN A 67 -18.50 -3.37 8.53
C GLN A 67 -19.95 -2.85 8.44
N ARG A 68 -20.20 -1.78 7.68
CA ARG A 68 -21.57 -1.28 7.45
C ARG A 68 -22.44 -2.27 6.67
N TRP A 69 -21.83 -3.08 5.81
CA TRP A 69 -22.54 -4.06 4.97
C TRP A 69 -22.67 -5.42 5.64
N GLU A 70 -21.98 -5.68 6.76
CA GLU A 70 -22.11 -6.94 7.49
C GLU A 70 -23.42 -6.96 8.30
N PRO A 71 -24.24 -8.03 8.21
CA PRO A 71 -25.40 -8.18 9.08
C PRO A 71 -24.94 -8.31 10.54
N PRO A 72 -25.69 -7.75 11.51
CA PRO A 72 -25.34 -7.85 12.92
C PRO A 72 -25.21 -9.33 13.32
N ARG A 73 -24.09 -9.66 13.97
CA ARG A 73 -23.81 -11.01 14.49
C ARG A 73 -24.61 -11.30 15.74
#